data_AF-A0A6N8I009-F1
#
_entry.id   AF-A0A6N8I009-F1
#
_cell.length_a   1.000
_cell.length_b   1.000
_cell.length_c   1.000
_cell.angle_alpha   90.00
_cell.angle_beta   90.00
_cell.angle_gamma   90.00
#
_symmetry.space_group_name_H-M   'P 1'
#
loop_
_entity.id
_entity.type
_entity.pdbx_description
1 polymer ?
#
loop_
_entity_poly.entity_id
_entity_poly.type
_entity_poly.pdbx_seq_one_letter_code
_entity_poly.pdbx_strand_id
1 'polypeptide(L)'
;MADEEKVEQKGDLYFEGGTIIASTKYAAAYFGVTPATLSNWVKAGCPRARHGYYDIKAVTEWNAQKEGERLAEVARTDPAKMSPSQMKTHYDALLKQAQLEATQMKNQIAGGEYLPKTEIVSSLSRLFSLLRASVIGLGHELGMTVASYIDADEARKIDKLITDRVEDALSQMSVDGVYQPGADLP
;
A
#
# COMPACT_ATOMS: atom_id res chain seq x y z
N MET A 1 -29.68 58.92 -45.90
CA MET A 1 -29.05 59.99 -45.10
C MET A 1 -29.59 59.86 -43.68
N ALA A 2 -28.67 59.66 -42.73
CA ALA A 2 -28.81 59.72 -41.26
C ALA A 2 -29.99 58.92 -40.66
N ASP A 3 -29.81 57.73 -40.07
CA ASP A 3 -28.85 57.35 -39.03
C ASP A 3 -28.85 58.33 -37.85
N GLU A 4 -29.71 58.07 -36.88
CA GLU A 4 -29.68 58.64 -35.54
C GLU A 4 -30.48 57.72 -34.59
N GLU A 5 -30.05 56.46 -34.49
CA GLU A 5 -30.49 55.58 -33.42
C GLU A 5 -29.70 55.94 -32.15
N LYS A 6 -30.45 56.53 -31.21
CA LYS A 6 -30.03 57.11 -29.93
C LYS A 6 -28.84 56.37 -29.29
N VAL A 7 -27.71 57.07 -29.21
CA VAL A 7 -26.58 56.75 -28.34
C VAL A 7 -27.06 56.85 -26.89
N GLU A 8 -27.60 55.76 -26.35
CA GLU A 8 -27.86 55.61 -24.93
C GLU A 8 -26.49 55.62 -24.23
N GLN A 9 -26.27 56.61 -23.36
CA GLN A 9 -25.03 56.75 -22.59
C GLN A 9 -24.81 55.48 -21.76
N LYS A 10 -24.03 54.54 -22.30
CA LYS A 10 -23.65 53.32 -21.58
C LYS A 10 -22.72 53.71 -20.45
N GLY A 11 -23.27 53.80 -19.25
CA GLY A 11 -22.48 53.90 -18.03
C GLY A 11 -21.46 52.77 -17.97
N ASP A 12 -20.41 52.97 -17.16
CA ASP A 12 -19.29 52.03 -17.03
C ASP A 12 -19.68 50.59 -16.62
N LEU A 13 -20.96 50.36 -16.28
CA LEU A 13 -21.58 49.09 -15.94
C LEU A 13 -23.02 49.05 -16.49
N TYR A 14 -23.39 47.96 -17.15
CA TYR A 14 -24.77 47.72 -17.64
C TYR A 14 -25.17 46.26 -17.50
N PHE A 15 -26.47 46.01 -17.54
CA PHE A 15 -27.06 44.67 -17.44
C PHE A 15 -27.54 44.23 -18.83
N GLU A 16 -27.10 43.06 -19.28
CA GLU A 16 -27.52 42.46 -20.55
C GLU A 16 -27.73 40.96 -20.34
N GLY A 17 -28.87 40.41 -20.78
CA GLY A 17 -29.13 38.97 -20.76
C GLY A 17 -29.19 38.29 -19.37
N GLY A 18 -29.41 39.06 -18.29
CA GLY A 18 -29.40 38.53 -16.91
C GLY A 18 -28.01 38.51 -16.26
N THR A 19 -27.01 39.13 -16.89
CA THR A 19 -25.64 39.18 -16.40
C THR A 19 -25.12 40.62 -16.35
N ILE A 20 -24.11 40.85 -15.49
CA ILE A 20 -23.47 42.16 -15.32
C ILE A 20 -22.32 42.27 -16.31
N ILE A 21 -22.41 43.27 -17.19
CA ILE A 21 -21.35 43.64 -18.11
C ILE A 21 -20.63 44.88 -17.58
N ALA A 22 -19.34 44.74 -17.30
CA ALA A 22 -18.52 45.79 -16.73
C ALA A 22 -17.43 46.24 -17.72
N SER A 23 -17.10 47.53 -17.70
CA SER A 23 -15.93 48.04 -18.42
C SER A 23 -14.63 47.52 -17.81
N THR A 24 -13.53 47.54 -18.58
CA THR A 24 -12.19 47.08 -18.14
C THR A 24 -11.80 47.64 -16.76
N LYS A 25 -12.16 48.90 -16.45
CA LYS A 25 -11.82 49.54 -15.18
C LYS A 25 -12.55 48.90 -14.00
N TYR A 26 -13.85 48.63 -14.14
CA TYR A 26 -14.66 48.04 -13.07
C TYR A 26 -14.46 46.53 -12.97
N ALA A 27 -14.26 45.84 -14.09
CA ALA A 27 -13.86 44.44 -14.08
C ALA A 27 -12.50 44.27 -13.38
N ALA A 28 -11.52 45.13 -13.66
CA ALA A 28 -10.21 45.12 -13.02
C ALA A 28 -10.34 45.33 -11.49
N ALA A 29 -11.15 46.29 -11.07
CA ALA A 29 -11.43 46.56 -9.67
C ALA A 29 -12.16 45.39 -8.98
N TYR A 30 -13.16 44.78 -9.63
CA TYR A 30 -13.93 43.66 -9.10
C TYR A 30 -13.06 42.42 -8.85
N PHE A 31 -12.18 42.09 -9.80
CA PHE A 31 -11.27 40.96 -9.66
C PHE A 31 -9.98 41.30 -8.90
N GLY A 32 -9.78 42.56 -8.48
CA GLY A 32 -8.58 43.01 -7.79
C GLY A 32 -7.30 42.93 -8.63
N VAL A 33 -7.41 43.01 -9.96
CA VAL A 33 -6.30 42.86 -10.91
C VAL A 33 -6.04 44.15 -11.70
N THR A 34 -4.90 44.21 -12.38
CA THR A 34 -4.61 45.34 -13.28
C THR A 34 -5.33 45.18 -14.63
N PRO A 35 -5.63 46.27 -15.36
CA PRO A 35 -6.16 46.20 -16.73
C PRO A 35 -5.28 45.41 -17.71
N ALA A 36 -3.95 45.41 -17.48
CA ALA A 36 -3.00 44.61 -18.25
C ALA A 36 -3.19 43.10 -17.99
N THR A 37 -3.47 42.71 -16.75
CA THR A 37 -3.77 41.31 -16.37
C THR A 37 -5.03 40.82 -17.07
N LEU A 38 -6.11 41.62 -17.12
CA LEU A 38 -7.31 41.29 -17.89
C LEU A 38 -7.02 41.12 -19.39
N SER A 39 -6.18 41.97 -19.96
CA SER A 39 -5.76 41.86 -21.36
C SER A 39 -4.98 40.56 -21.62
N ASN A 40 -4.17 40.13 -20.65
CA ASN A 40 -3.48 38.84 -20.71
C ASN A 40 -4.45 37.66 -20.55
N TRP A 41 -5.50 37.77 -19.74
CA TRP A 41 -6.55 36.75 -19.65
C TRP A 41 -7.29 36.57 -20.97
N VAL A 42 -7.59 37.67 -21.69
CA VAL A 42 -8.19 37.58 -23.03
C VAL A 42 -7.28 36.83 -24.01
N LYS A 43 -5.96 37.05 -23.95
CA LYS A 43 -4.98 36.29 -24.75
C LYS A 43 -4.95 34.80 -24.37
N ALA A 44 -5.21 34.48 -23.10
CA ALA A 44 -5.31 33.11 -22.59
C ALA A 44 -6.67 32.43 -22.85
N GLY A 45 -7.61 33.10 -23.54
CA GLY A 45 -8.91 32.56 -23.92
C GLY A 45 -10.08 32.98 -23.02
N CYS A 46 -9.94 34.03 -22.22
CA CYS A 46 -11.01 34.55 -21.38
C CYS A 46 -12.16 35.15 -22.22
N PRO A 47 -13.43 34.80 -21.93
CA PRO A 47 -14.58 35.31 -22.67
C PRO A 47 -14.73 36.83 -22.47
N ARG A 48 -14.92 37.56 -23.58
CA ARG A 48 -15.21 39.00 -23.57
C ARG A 48 -16.52 39.28 -24.29
N ALA A 49 -17.34 40.18 -23.74
CA ALA A 49 -18.62 40.56 -24.35
C ALA A 49 -18.40 41.48 -25.55
N ARG A 50 -17.61 42.54 -25.36
CA ARG A 50 -17.15 43.46 -26.43
C ARG A 50 -15.74 43.96 -26.13
N HIS A 51 -15.11 44.66 -27.07
CA HIS A 51 -13.79 45.24 -26.83
C HIS A 51 -13.85 46.21 -25.62
N GLY A 52 -13.11 45.89 -24.56
CA GLY A 52 -13.10 46.66 -23.31
C GLY A 52 -14.27 46.41 -22.35
N TYR A 53 -15.15 45.44 -22.62
CA TYR A 53 -16.29 45.07 -21.78
C TYR A 53 -16.32 43.56 -21.50
N TYR A 54 -16.54 43.21 -20.23
CA TYR A 54 -16.44 41.86 -19.71
C TYR A 54 -17.74 41.45 -19.03
N ASP A 55 -18.21 40.25 -19.36
CA ASP A 55 -19.25 39.59 -18.59
C ASP A 55 -18.62 39.03 -17.30
N ILE A 56 -19.01 39.59 -16.15
CA ILE A 56 -18.41 39.23 -14.86
C ILE A 56 -18.65 37.76 -14.51
N LYS A 57 -19.81 37.19 -14.85
CA LYS A 57 -20.11 35.79 -14.55
C LYS A 57 -19.26 34.85 -15.39
N ALA A 58 -19.21 35.09 -16.70
CA ALA A 58 -18.43 34.27 -17.63
C ALA A 58 -16.92 34.33 -17.30
N VAL A 59 -16.40 35.51 -16.94
CA VAL A 59 -15.00 35.67 -16.52
C VAL A 59 -14.74 34.97 -15.18
N THR A 60 -15.69 34.99 -14.24
CA THR A 60 -15.56 34.30 -12.93
C THR A 60 -15.52 32.78 -13.11
N GLU A 61 -16.42 32.22 -13.94
CA GLU A 61 -16.46 30.79 -14.24
C GLU A 61 -15.18 30.32 -14.94
N TRP A 62 -14.71 31.07 -15.94
CA TRP A 62 -13.44 30.79 -16.62
C TRP A 62 -12.24 30.84 -15.67
N ASN A 63 -12.19 31.84 -14.79
CA ASN A 63 -11.10 31.98 -13.82
C ASN A 63 -11.12 30.83 -12.79
N ALA A 64 -12.31 30.40 -12.33
CA ALA A 64 -12.44 29.26 -11.43
C ALA A 64 -11.96 27.95 -12.08
N GLN A 65 -12.27 27.73 -13.37
CA GLN A 65 -11.80 26.56 -14.11
C GLN A 65 -10.28 26.59 -14.31
N LYS A 66 -9.71 27.74 -14.71
CA LYS A 66 -8.26 27.89 -14.90
C LYS A 66 -7.47 27.76 -13.60
N GLU A 67 -8.00 28.26 -12.49
CA GLU A 67 -7.40 28.06 -11.18
C GLU A 67 -7.49 26.59 -10.73
N GLY A 68 -8.61 25.90 -11.02
CA GLY A 68 -8.74 24.46 -10.78
C GLY A 68 -7.72 23.62 -11.56
N GLU A 69 -7.50 23.95 -12.85
CA GLU A 69 -6.47 23.33 -13.69
C GLU A 69 -5.05 23.60 -13.13
N ARG A 70 -4.76 24.85 -12.75
CA ARG A 70 -3.47 25.23 -12.15
C ARG A 70 -3.22 24.49 -10.84
N LEU A 71 -4.24 24.36 -9.98
CA LEU A 71 -4.14 23.64 -8.72
C LEU A 71 -3.96 22.12 -8.93
N ALA A 72 -4.57 21.54 -9.97
CA ALA A 72 -4.37 20.15 -10.35
C ALA A 72 -2.94 19.90 -10.89
N GLU A 73 -2.39 20.85 -11.65
CA GLU A 73 -1.01 20.81 -12.14
C GLU A 73 0.02 20.88 -10.99
N VAL A 74 -0.22 21.77 -10.02
CA VAL A 74 0.64 21.93 -8.84
C VAL A 74 0.58 20.68 -7.94
N ALA A 75 -0.60 20.08 -7.77
CA ALA A 75 -0.75 18.84 -7.01
C ALA A 75 0.00 17.64 -7.63
N ARG A 76 0.23 17.63 -8.95
CA ARG A 76 1.04 16.60 -9.63
C ARG A 76 2.55 16.81 -9.46
N THR A 77 2.99 18.06 -9.37
CA THR A 77 4.42 18.40 -9.49
C THR A 77 5.11 18.58 -8.13
N ASP A 78 4.39 18.98 -7.08
CA ASP A 78 4.97 19.27 -5.75
C ASP A 78 3.97 19.00 -4.60
N PRO A 79 4.06 17.86 -3.89
CA PRO A 79 3.14 17.53 -2.79
C PRO A 79 3.15 18.52 -1.62
N ALA A 80 4.22 19.31 -1.48
CA ALA A 80 4.36 20.31 -0.41
C ALA A 80 3.58 21.62 -0.65
N LYS A 81 2.98 21.81 -1.84
CA LYS A 81 2.20 23.00 -2.20
C LYS A 81 0.72 22.71 -2.46
N MET A 82 0.22 21.56 -2.02
CA MET A 82 -1.21 21.25 -2.06
C MET A 82 -2.01 22.14 -1.10
N SER A 83 -3.24 22.49 -1.48
CA SER A 83 -4.18 23.14 -0.55
C SER A 83 -4.47 22.22 0.66
N PRO A 84 -4.80 22.76 1.85
CA PRO A 84 -5.08 21.96 3.04
C PRO A 84 -6.14 20.87 2.82
N SER A 85 -7.12 21.12 1.93
CA SER A 85 -8.16 20.15 1.58
C SER A 85 -7.62 18.98 0.74
N GLN A 86 -6.71 19.24 -0.20
CA GLN A 86 -6.12 18.20 -1.06
C GLN A 86 -5.12 17.34 -0.27
N MET A 87 -4.34 17.97 0.60
CA MET A 87 -3.47 17.27 1.55
C MET A 87 -4.26 16.27 2.40
N LYS A 88 -5.38 16.72 2.97
CA LYS A 88 -6.25 15.85 3.77
C LYS A 88 -6.74 14.65 2.98
N THR A 89 -7.28 14.86 1.77
CA THR A 89 -7.75 13.77 0.91
C THR A 89 -6.63 12.78 0.57
N HIS A 90 -5.42 13.27 0.30
CA HIS A 90 -4.27 12.41 0.01
C HIS A 90 -3.85 11.56 1.21
N TYR A 91 -3.74 12.16 2.40
CA TYR A 91 -3.42 11.41 3.62
C TYR A 91 -4.53 10.45 4.04
N ASP A 92 -5.80 10.82 3.87
CA ASP A 92 -6.93 9.93 4.11
C ASP A 92 -6.90 8.72 3.15
N ALA A 93 -6.53 8.93 1.89
CA ALA A 93 -6.36 7.85 0.92
C ALA A 93 -5.20 6.92 1.30
N LEU A 94 -4.03 7.47 1.66
CA LEU A 94 -2.88 6.68 2.10
C LEU A 94 -3.16 5.88 3.38
N LEU A 95 -3.82 6.49 4.36
CA LEU A 95 -4.23 5.82 5.59
C LEU A 95 -5.17 4.65 5.28
N LYS A 96 -6.14 4.86 4.38
CA LYS A 96 -7.07 3.81 3.95
C LYS A 96 -6.37 2.68 3.22
N GLN A 97 -5.38 2.99 2.38
CA GLN A 97 -4.56 1.98 1.71
C GLN A 97 -3.78 1.15 2.73
N ALA A 98 -3.08 1.79 3.67
CA ALA A 98 -2.35 1.09 4.72
C ALA A 98 -3.26 0.22 5.61
N GLN A 99 -4.49 0.68 5.89
CA GLN A 99 -5.50 -0.10 6.62
C GLN A 99 -5.97 -1.32 5.82
N LEU A 100 -6.16 -1.19 4.51
CA LEU A 100 -6.52 -2.31 3.63
C LEU A 100 -5.40 -3.35 3.61
N GLU A 101 -4.14 -2.94 3.43
CA GLU A 101 -2.98 -3.83 3.44
C GLU A 101 -2.84 -4.56 4.79
N ALA A 102 -3.01 -3.85 5.91
CA ALA A 102 -2.99 -4.46 7.24
C ALA A 102 -4.14 -5.47 7.43
N THR A 103 -5.32 -5.17 6.88
CA THR A 103 -6.48 -6.08 6.94
C THR A 103 -6.25 -7.31 6.06
N GLN A 104 -5.64 -7.16 4.88
CA GLN A 104 -5.27 -8.27 4.01
C GLN A 104 -4.25 -9.19 4.68
N MET A 105 -3.21 -8.65 5.31
CA MET A 105 -2.25 -9.47 6.06
C MET A 105 -2.93 -10.23 7.21
N LYS A 106 -3.83 -9.57 7.96
CA LYS A 106 -4.62 -10.23 9.01
C LYS A 106 -5.49 -11.35 8.45
N ASN A 107 -6.12 -11.13 7.31
CA ASN A 107 -6.96 -12.13 6.65
C ASN A 107 -6.13 -13.32 6.15
N GLN A 108 -4.92 -13.11 5.63
CA GLN A 108 -4.03 -14.19 5.22
C GLN A 108 -3.53 -15.03 6.39
N ILE A 109 -3.22 -14.39 7.53
CA ILE A 109 -2.89 -15.09 8.77
C ILE A 109 -4.10 -15.91 9.25
N ALA A 110 -5.30 -15.32 9.28
CA ALA A 110 -6.53 -16.00 9.69
C ALA A 110 -6.95 -17.12 8.72
N GLY A 111 -6.63 -16.98 7.43
CA GLY A 111 -6.86 -17.99 6.39
C GLY A 111 -5.90 -19.18 6.44
N GLY A 112 -4.91 -19.17 7.33
CA GLY A 112 -3.97 -20.27 7.52
C GLY A 112 -2.81 -20.32 6.53
N GLU A 113 -2.63 -19.29 5.69
CA GLU A 113 -1.46 -19.18 4.81
C GLU A 113 -0.18 -18.89 5.58
N TYR A 114 -0.29 -18.25 6.75
CA TYR A 114 0.82 -17.91 7.62
C TYR A 114 0.63 -18.50 9.02
N LEU A 115 1.58 -19.33 9.43
CA LEU A 115 1.66 -19.86 10.79
C LEU A 115 2.75 -19.12 11.58
N PRO A 116 2.50 -18.80 12.86
CA PRO A 116 3.51 -18.15 13.69
C PRO A 116 4.70 -19.10 13.88
N LYS A 117 5.91 -18.58 13.60
CA LYS A 117 7.16 -19.35 13.70
C LYS A 117 7.34 -20.04 15.05
N THR A 118 6.94 -19.38 16.14
CA THR A 118 7.04 -19.92 17.50
C THR A 118 6.22 -21.18 17.70
N GLU A 119 5.02 -21.24 17.10
CA GLU A 119 4.13 -22.39 17.18
C GLU A 119 4.67 -23.56 16.35
N ILE A 120 5.19 -23.29 15.15
CA ILE A 120 5.83 -24.31 14.31
C ILE A 120 7.04 -24.91 15.03
N VAL A 121 7.94 -24.06 15.54
CA VAL A 121 9.14 -24.51 16.26
C VAL A 121 8.76 -25.33 17.49
N SER A 122 7.79 -24.86 18.28
CA SER A 122 7.33 -25.59 19.46
C SER A 122 6.73 -26.96 19.10
N SER A 123 5.88 -27.00 18.07
CA SER A 123 5.24 -28.24 17.61
C SER A 123 6.25 -29.24 17.06
N LEU A 124 7.19 -28.79 16.24
CA LEU A 124 8.26 -29.63 15.70
C LEU A 124 9.21 -30.10 16.80
N SER A 125 9.63 -29.23 17.72
CA SER A 125 10.47 -29.63 18.86
C SER A 125 9.80 -30.69 19.73
N ARG A 126 8.49 -30.57 19.97
CA ARG A 126 7.71 -31.59 20.68
C ARG A 126 7.64 -32.90 19.90
N LEU A 127 7.37 -32.84 18.59
CA LEU A 127 7.32 -34.02 17.73
C LEU A 127 8.66 -34.76 17.70
N PHE A 128 9.76 -34.06 17.50
CA PHE A 128 11.10 -34.67 17.46
C PHE A 128 11.52 -35.23 18.82
N SER A 129 11.13 -34.59 19.92
CA SER A 129 11.37 -35.11 21.27
C SER A 129 10.62 -36.43 21.50
N LEU A 130 9.37 -36.51 21.05
CA LEU A 130 8.56 -37.72 21.11
C LEU A 130 9.13 -38.82 20.20
N LEU A 131 9.53 -38.47 18.98
CA LEU A 131 10.16 -39.40 18.03
C LEU A 131 11.44 -39.99 18.63
N ARG A 132 12.34 -39.15 19.17
CA ARG A 132 13.57 -39.60 19.82
C ARG A 132 13.27 -40.60 20.94
N ALA A 133 12.36 -40.26 21.85
CA ALA A 133 11.98 -41.14 22.95
C ALA A 133 11.39 -42.46 22.45
N SER A 134 10.54 -42.42 21.42
CA SER A 134 9.92 -43.61 20.83
C SER A 134 10.94 -44.54 20.17
N VAL A 135 11.91 -44.00 19.43
CA VAL A 135 12.93 -44.80 18.74
C VAL A 135 13.91 -45.43 19.73
N ILE A 136 14.33 -44.67 20.77
CA ILE A 136 15.18 -45.21 21.84
C ILE A 136 14.43 -46.32 22.60
N GLY A 137 13.15 -46.09 22.92
CA GLY A 137 12.30 -47.10 23.56
C GLY A 137 12.20 -48.38 22.74
N LEU A 138 11.96 -48.27 21.44
CA LEU A 138 11.93 -49.40 20.51
C LEU A 138 13.25 -50.19 20.51
N GLY A 139 14.39 -49.48 20.49
CA GLY A 139 15.71 -50.11 20.57
C GLY A 139 15.89 -50.93 21.85
N HIS A 140 15.47 -50.38 23.00
CA HIS A 140 15.56 -51.08 24.28
C HIS A 140 14.63 -52.30 24.34
N GLU A 141 13.38 -52.18 23.87
CA GLU A 141 12.44 -53.32 23.82
C GLU A 141 12.97 -54.45 22.92
N LEU A 142 13.59 -54.10 21.79
CA LEU A 142 14.25 -55.07 20.91
C LEU A 142 15.44 -55.75 21.61
N GLY A 143 16.29 -54.97 22.29
CA GLY A 143 17.41 -55.48 23.07
C GLY A 143 16.95 -56.47 24.14
N MET A 144 15.92 -56.13 24.91
CA MET A 144 15.31 -57.03 25.91
C MET A 144 14.74 -58.30 25.30
N THR A 145 14.08 -58.18 24.13
CA THR A 145 13.51 -59.34 23.43
C THR A 145 14.60 -60.31 23.00
N VAL A 146 15.68 -59.79 22.40
CA VAL A 146 16.82 -60.60 21.96
C VAL A 146 17.59 -61.20 23.14
N ALA A 147 17.76 -60.44 24.23
CA ALA A 147 18.43 -60.90 25.45
C ALA A 147 17.81 -62.17 26.06
N SER A 148 16.52 -62.44 25.82
CA SER A 148 15.86 -63.65 26.31
C SER A 148 16.33 -64.94 25.63
N TYR A 149 17.03 -64.84 24.50
CA TYR A 149 17.47 -65.98 23.69
C TYR A 149 18.99 -66.22 23.71
N ILE A 150 19.77 -65.37 24.38
CA ILE A 150 21.23 -65.38 24.38
C ILE A 150 21.80 -65.23 25.79
N ASP A 151 23.10 -65.49 25.96
CA ASP A 151 23.76 -65.30 27.25
C ASP A 151 23.92 -63.81 27.61
N ALA A 152 24.17 -63.56 28.89
CA ALA A 152 24.20 -62.20 29.44
C ALA A 152 25.31 -61.31 28.86
N ASP A 153 26.45 -61.89 28.45
CA ASP A 153 27.55 -61.11 27.88
C ASP A 153 27.25 -60.75 26.42
N GLU A 154 26.71 -61.67 25.64
CA GLU A 154 26.29 -61.39 24.26
C GLU A 154 25.08 -60.45 24.22
N ALA A 155 24.14 -60.56 25.16
CA ALA A 155 23.02 -59.64 25.32
C ALA A 155 23.47 -58.19 25.51
N ARG A 156 24.48 -57.97 26.37
CA ARG A 156 25.03 -56.64 26.62
C ARG A 156 25.70 -56.05 25.38
N LYS A 157 26.39 -56.87 24.58
CA LYS A 157 27.01 -56.41 23.33
C LYS A 157 25.96 -56.00 22.30
N ILE A 158 24.90 -56.80 22.14
CA ILE A 158 23.82 -56.49 21.19
C ILE A 158 23.03 -55.26 21.64
N ASP A 159 22.70 -55.14 22.92
CA ASP A 159 22.00 -53.96 23.46
C ASP A 159 22.79 -52.67 23.24
N LYS A 160 24.11 -52.72 23.45
CA LYS A 160 25.01 -51.62 23.13
C LYS A 160 25.03 -51.32 21.62
N LEU A 161 25.14 -52.34 20.76
CA LEU A 161 25.14 -52.16 19.31
C LEU A 161 23.85 -51.51 18.81
N ILE A 162 22.69 -51.95 19.33
CA ILE A 162 21.38 -51.37 19.00
C ILE A 162 21.32 -49.91 19.45
N THR A 163 21.76 -49.62 20.68
CA THR A 163 21.77 -48.26 21.23
C THR A 163 22.66 -47.34 20.40
N ASP A 164 23.91 -47.73 20.17
CA ASP A 164 24.88 -46.96 19.38
C ASP A 164 24.32 -46.70 17.97
N ARG A 165 23.70 -47.70 17.33
CA ARG A 165 23.13 -47.55 15.99
C ARG A 165 21.92 -46.61 15.96
N VAL A 166 21.06 -46.67 16.97
CA VAL A 166 19.91 -45.78 17.11
C VAL A 166 20.38 -44.34 17.33
N GLU A 167 21.37 -44.13 18.20
CA GLU A 167 21.93 -42.80 18.45
C GLU A 167 22.62 -42.22 17.22
N ASP A 168 23.41 -43.02 16.50
CA ASP A 168 24.04 -42.63 15.24
C ASP A 168 23.00 -42.22 14.20
N ALA A 169 21.94 -43.02 14.03
CA ALA A 169 20.88 -42.72 13.07
C ALA A 169 20.16 -41.41 13.41
N LEU A 170 19.79 -41.21 14.68
CA LEU A 170 19.15 -39.99 15.15
C LEU A 170 20.08 -38.77 15.02
N SER A 171 21.37 -38.94 15.26
CA SER A 171 22.39 -37.90 15.10
C SER A 171 22.53 -37.47 13.63
N GLN A 172 22.67 -38.43 12.70
CA GLN A 172 22.73 -38.17 11.26
C GLN A 172 21.47 -37.44 10.76
N MET A 173 20.29 -37.88 11.21
CA MET A 173 19.03 -37.22 10.87
C MET A 173 18.94 -35.79 11.42
N SER A 174 19.55 -35.52 12.58
CA SER A 174 19.56 -34.19 13.19
C SER A 174 20.55 -33.22 12.54
N VAL A 175 21.65 -33.71 11.96
CA VAL A 175 22.72 -32.87 11.39
C VAL A 175 22.58 -32.74 9.87
N ASP A 176 22.46 -33.85 9.16
CA ASP A 176 22.48 -33.90 7.69
C ASP A 176 21.08 -34.04 7.08
N GLY A 177 20.07 -34.37 7.88
CA GLY A 177 18.70 -34.59 7.42
C GLY A 177 18.52 -35.86 6.56
N VAL A 178 19.59 -36.65 6.38
CA VAL A 178 19.60 -37.88 5.59
C VAL A 178 20.29 -38.97 6.39
N TYR A 179 19.61 -40.11 6.58
CA TYR A 179 20.22 -41.30 7.17
C TYR A 179 20.97 -42.09 6.10
N GLN A 180 22.24 -42.42 6.39
CA GLN A 180 23.02 -43.35 5.58
C GLN A 180 23.29 -44.62 6.42
N PRO A 181 22.78 -45.79 6.01
CA PRO A 181 23.19 -47.06 6.58
C PRO A 181 24.73 -47.17 6.45
N GLY A 182 25.43 -47.35 7.57
CA GLY A 182 26.88 -47.57 7.55
C GLY A 182 27.18 -48.81 6.71
N ALA A 183 28.16 -48.73 5.81
CA ALA A 183 28.57 -49.81 4.92
C ALA A 183 29.18 -51.02 5.65
N ASP A 184 29.33 -50.95 6.98
CA ASP A 184 29.86 -52.00 7.84
C ASP A 184 28.70 -52.79 8.47
N LEU A 185 27.98 -53.54 7.64
CA LEU A 185 27.30 -54.75 8.08
C LEU A 185 28.27 -55.91 7.80
N PRO A 186 28.69 -56.70 8.82
CA PRO A 186 29.37 -57.97 8.56
C PRO A 186 28.47 -58.94 7.79
#